data_AF-G3ARK2-F1
#
_entry.id   AF-G3ARK2-F1
#
_cell.length_a   1.000
_cell.length_b   1.000
_cell.length_c   1.000
_cell.angle_alpha   90.00
_cell.angle_beta   90.00
_cell.angle_gamma   90.00
#
_symmetry.space_group_name_H-M   'P 1'
#
loop_
_entity.id
_entity.type
_entity.pdbx_description
1 polymer ?
#
loop_
_entity_poly.entity_id
_entity_poly.type
_entity_poly.pdbx_seq_one_letter_code
_entity_poly.pdbx_strand_id
1 'polypeptide(L)'
;MVTREKVMSIIIPRKSIQTTDIKQVPSDLLAKVVDLECPICTEIMIVPVTTKCRHSFCYRCMYRWCKLHRSCPTCRYSIKRQPQLNVAIKDVVRLAVDSLVETNCREYNSAELIKLRNHMLDEYNSDVANGQLYGNLFERRQFFKSHYYG
;
A
#
# COMPACT_ATOMS: atom_id res chain seq x y z
N MET A 1 21.28 29.36 -13.73
CA MET A 1 21.50 28.52 -12.52
C MET A 1 20.33 28.80 -11.58
N VAL A 2 19.39 27.86 -11.43
CA VAL A 2 18.15 28.10 -10.66
C VAL A 2 18.37 27.64 -9.22
N THR A 3 18.47 28.60 -8.30
CA THR A 3 18.72 28.35 -6.87
C THR A 3 17.44 28.50 -6.04
N ARG A 4 17.02 27.38 -5.44
CA ARG A 4 16.65 27.18 -4.01
C ARG A 4 15.78 28.19 -3.21
N GLU A 5 14.90 28.98 -3.83
CA GLU A 5 14.11 30.00 -3.08
C GLU A 5 12.58 29.96 -3.21
N LYS A 6 11.91 28.84 -3.50
CA LYS A 6 10.45 28.89 -3.74
C LYS A 6 9.58 27.78 -3.18
N VAL A 7 9.86 27.29 -1.96
CA VAL A 7 8.93 26.38 -1.26
C VAL A 7 8.91 26.64 0.26
N MET A 8 8.54 27.86 0.68
CA MET A 8 8.30 28.18 2.11
C MET A 8 7.07 29.07 2.35
N SER A 9 6.04 28.97 1.53
CA SER A 9 4.83 29.80 1.71
C SER A 9 3.54 29.03 1.43
N ILE A 10 3.29 27.96 2.17
CA ILE A 10 1.90 27.55 2.47
C ILE A 10 1.86 27.05 3.92
N ILE A 11 1.89 27.98 4.88
CA ILE A 11 1.40 27.72 6.23
C ILE A 11 -0.12 27.72 6.10
N ILE A 12 -0.74 26.55 5.93
CA ILE A 12 -2.20 26.43 6.05
C ILE A 12 -2.51 26.50 7.57
N PRO A 13 -3.28 27.49 8.04
CA PRO A 13 -3.61 27.59 9.45
C PRO A 13 -4.41 26.36 9.86
N ARG A 14 -3.99 25.69 10.95
CA ARG A 14 -4.77 24.69 11.70
C ARG A 14 -6.02 25.37 12.27
N LYS A 15 -7.02 25.67 11.44
CA LYS A 15 -8.37 25.91 11.94
C LYS A 15 -8.96 24.55 12.26
N SER A 16 -9.40 24.41 13.51
CA SER A 16 -10.12 23.27 14.08
C SER A 16 -11.11 22.69 13.07
N ILE A 17 -10.79 21.52 12.54
CA ILE A 17 -11.68 20.77 11.65
C ILE A 17 -12.87 20.34 12.51
N GLN A 18 -14.01 20.99 12.31
CA GLN A 18 -15.28 20.51 12.85
C GLN A 18 -15.67 19.26 12.06
N THR A 19 -16.04 18.21 12.78
CA THR A 19 -16.23 16.83 12.30
C THR A 19 -17.41 16.63 11.34
N THR A 20 -17.97 17.70 10.79
CA THR A 20 -19.23 17.69 10.01
C THR A 20 -19.04 17.77 8.49
N ASP A 21 -17.84 18.07 7.98
CA ASP A 21 -17.64 18.41 6.55
C ASP A 21 -16.97 17.32 5.68
N ILE A 22 -16.95 16.06 6.13
CA ILE A 22 -16.31 14.96 5.36
C ILE A 22 -17.11 14.57 4.09
N LYS A 23 -18.35 15.07 3.93
CA LYS A 23 -19.26 14.66 2.85
C LYS A 23 -19.00 15.30 1.48
N GLN A 24 -18.01 16.20 1.33
CA GLN A 24 -17.78 16.96 0.09
C GLN A 24 -16.34 16.94 -0.44
N VAL A 25 -15.51 15.97 -0.02
CA VAL A 25 -14.14 15.88 -0.56
C VAL A 25 -14.18 15.16 -1.92
N PRO A 26 -13.79 15.80 -3.04
CA PRO A 26 -13.71 15.13 -4.34
C PRO A 26 -12.77 13.93 -4.24
N SER A 27 -13.14 12.80 -4.85
CA SER A 27 -12.39 11.55 -4.80
C SER A 27 -10.91 11.68 -5.18
N ASP A 28 -10.63 12.53 -6.18
CA ASP A 28 -9.28 12.80 -6.67
C ASP A 28 -8.44 13.55 -5.63
N LEU A 29 -9.11 14.35 -4.80
CA LEU A 29 -8.49 15.04 -3.67
C LEU A 29 -8.26 14.06 -2.52
N LEU A 30 -9.14 13.09 -2.28
CA LEU A 30 -8.95 12.07 -1.25
C LEU A 30 -7.75 11.15 -1.56
N ALA A 31 -7.61 10.72 -2.82
CA ALA A 31 -6.47 9.92 -3.27
C ALA A 31 -5.14 10.69 -3.16
N LYS A 32 -5.14 11.99 -3.48
CA LYS A 32 -3.97 12.89 -3.38
C LYS A 32 -3.64 13.34 -1.96
N VAL A 33 -4.64 13.49 -1.09
CA VAL A 33 -4.47 13.95 0.30
C VAL A 33 -3.99 12.81 1.22
N VAL A 34 -4.25 11.55 0.87
CA VAL A 34 -3.91 10.40 1.72
C VAL A 34 -2.82 9.49 1.13
N ASP A 35 -2.23 9.87 -0.01
CA ASP A 35 -1.07 9.20 -0.64
C ASP A 35 -1.29 7.67 -0.77
N LEU A 36 -2.45 7.30 -1.34
CA LEU A 36 -2.92 5.92 -1.43
C LEU A 36 -2.39 5.17 -2.66
N GLU A 37 -1.58 5.84 -3.49
CA GLU A 37 -1.03 5.27 -4.72
C GLU A 37 0.14 4.33 -4.41
N CYS A 38 0.18 3.18 -5.08
CA CYS A 38 1.27 2.24 -4.97
C CYS A 38 2.47 2.70 -5.81
N PRO A 39 3.67 2.90 -5.24
CA PRO A 39 4.83 3.37 -6.01
C PRO A 39 5.37 2.37 -7.07
N ILE A 40 4.86 1.14 -7.11
CA ILE A 40 5.24 0.13 -8.11
C ILE A 40 4.30 0.15 -9.32
N CYS A 41 2.99 0.17 -9.09
CA CYS A 41 2.00 0.04 -10.15
C CYS A 41 1.25 1.32 -10.47
N THR A 42 1.51 2.42 -9.74
CA THR A 42 0.89 3.75 -9.93
C THR A 42 -0.64 3.72 -9.89
N GLU A 43 -1.20 2.78 -9.13
CA GLU A 43 -2.64 2.60 -8.91
C GLU A 43 -2.93 2.62 -7.41
N ILE A 44 -4.20 2.76 -7.01
CA ILE A 44 -4.63 2.67 -5.61
C ILE A 44 -4.13 1.36 -4.98
N MET A 45 -3.55 1.45 -3.78
CA MET A 45 -3.01 0.31 -3.07
C MET A 45 -4.10 -0.68 -2.63
N ILE A 46 -4.17 -1.82 -3.32
CA ILE A 46 -5.02 -2.94 -2.94
C ILE A 46 -4.25 -3.89 -2.02
N VAL A 47 -4.83 -4.22 -0.86
CA VAL A 47 -4.17 -4.96 0.23
C VAL A 47 -2.81 -4.33 0.57
N PRO A 48 -2.79 -3.10 1.11
CA PRO A 48 -1.56 -2.37 1.36
C PRO A 48 -0.69 -3.06 2.41
N VAL A 49 0.56 -3.34 2.08
CA VAL A 49 1.57 -3.87 3.01
C VAL A 49 2.68 -2.86 3.24
N THR A 50 3.06 -2.68 4.50
CA THR A 50 4.10 -1.74 4.91
C THR A 50 5.37 -2.48 5.31
N THR A 51 6.48 -2.03 4.74
CA THR A 51 7.83 -2.50 5.07
C THR A 51 8.31 -1.88 6.39
N LYS A 52 9.37 -2.42 7.00
CA LYS A 52 9.96 -1.83 8.23
C LYS A 52 10.49 -0.40 8.06
N CYS A 53 10.83 0.00 6.82
CA CYS A 53 11.22 1.37 6.51
C CYS A 53 10.03 2.32 6.31
N ARG A 54 8.80 1.86 6.55
CA ARG A 54 7.54 2.62 6.51
C ARG A 54 6.99 2.97 5.12
N HIS A 55 7.55 2.40 4.04
CA HIS A 55 6.94 2.49 2.71
C HIS A 55 5.90 1.39 2.51
N SER A 56 4.78 1.75 1.88
CA SER A 56 3.62 0.90 1.63
C SER A 56 3.45 0.61 0.14
N PHE A 57 2.96 -0.58 -0.19
CA PHE A 57 2.75 -1.07 -1.56
C PHE A 57 1.58 -2.05 -1.58
N CYS A 58 1.03 -2.40 -2.74
CA CYS A 58 0.11 -3.55 -2.85
C CYS A 58 0.84 -4.85 -2.44
N TYR A 59 0.14 -5.77 -1.76
CA TYR A 59 0.66 -7.09 -1.43
C TYR A 59 1.28 -7.80 -2.64
N ARG A 60 0.54 -7.89 -3.74
CA ARG A 60 0.98 -8.56 -4.98
C ARG A 60 2.19 -7.89 -5.62
N CYS A 61 2.27 -6.56 -5.59
CA CYS A 61 3.41 -5.80 -6.10
C CYS A 61 4.67 -6.09 -5.29
N MET A 62 4.55 -6.00 -3.96
CA MET A 62 5.65 -6.32 -3.06
C MET A 62 6.07 -7.79 -3.15
N TYR A 63 5.12 -8.71 -3.32
CA TYR A 63 5.43 -10.13 -3.48
C TYR A 63 6.21 -10.41 -4.77
N ARG A 64 5.75 -9.89 -5.92
CA ARG A 64 6.48 -10.00 -7.19
C ARG A 64 7.89 -9.40 -7.08
N TRP A 65 8.01 -8.23 -6.47
CA TRP A 65 9.30 -7.58 -6.24
C TRP A 65 10.22 -8.45 -5.37
N CYS A 66 9.71 -8.99 -4.26
CA CYS A 66 10.49 -9.81 -3.31
C CYS A 66 10.98 -11.15 -3.89
N LYS A 67 10.40 -11.61 -5.01
CA LYS A 67 10.92 -12.77 -5.75
C LYS A 67 12.29 -12.49 -6.39
N LEU A 68 12.56 -11.23 -6.75
CA LEU A 68 13.79 -10.82 -7.44
C LEU A 68 14.72 -9.95 -6.57
N HIS A 69 14.16 -9.19 -5.63
CA HIS A 69 14.88 -8.17 -4.88
C HIS A 69 14.51 -8.17 -3.39
N ARG A 70 15.51 -8.13 -2.50
CA ARG A 70 15.32 -8.06 -1.04
C ARG A 70 15.52 -6.65 -0.47
N SER A 71 15.04 -5.64 -1.18
CA SER A 71 15.16 -4.22 -0.81
C SER A 71 13.86 -3.47 -1.07
N CYS A 72 13.62 -2.38 -0.34
CA CYS A 72 12.49 -1.50 -0.57
C CYS A 72 12.60 -0.85 -1.96
N PRO A 73 11.54 -0.90 -2.81
CA PRO A 73 11.54 -0.21 -4.10
C PRO A 73 11.81 1.30 -3.98
N THR A 74 11.31 1.95 -2.93
CA THR A 74 11.39 3.41 -2.74
C THR A 74 12.74 3.86 -2.18
N CYS A 75 13.19 3.28 -1.05
CA CYS A 75 14.40 3.76 -0.36
C CYS A 75 15.53 2.75 -0.28
N ARG A 76 15.41 1.60 -0.95
CA ARG A 76 16.41 0.52 -1.02
C ARG A 76 16.77 -0.14 0.32
N TYR A 77 16.08 0.20 1.41
CA TYR A 77 16.26 -0.45 2.72
C TYR A 77 16.06 -1.98 2.63
N SER A 78 16.94 -2.76 3.26
CA SER A 78 16.90 -4.23 3.21
C SER A 78 15.63 -4.80 3.86
N ILE A 79 14.91 -5.65 3.10
CA ILE A 79 13.69 -6.32 3.58
C ILE A 79 14.07 -7.71 4.10
N LYS A 80 14.36 -7.78 5.42
CA LYS A 80 14.72 -9.03 6.12
C LYS A 80 13.52 -9.80 6.68
N ARG A 81 12.37 -9.14 6.82
CA ARG A 81 11.14 -9.72 7.38
C ARG A 81 9.98 -9.42 6.45
N GLN A 82 8.96 -10.26 6.49
CA GLN A 82 7.72 -10.08 5.74
C GLN A 82 7.13 -8.67 5.97
N PRO A 83 6.84 -7.90 4.91
CA PRO A 83 6.04 -6.69 5.01
C PRO A 83 4.65 -7.02 5.56
N GLN A 84 4.10 -6.13 6.40
CA GLN A 84 2.89 -6.40 7.18
C GLN A 84 1.69 -5.65 6.61
N LEU A 85 0.49 -6.24 6.66
CA LEU A 85 -0.74 -5.57 6.26
C LEU A 85 -0.93 -4.27 7.05
N ASN A 86 -1.17 -3.19 6.32
CA ASN A 86 -1.50 -1.89 6.90
C ASN A 86 -3.02 -1.73 6.93
N VAL A 87 -3.62 -2.09 8.06
CA VAL A 87 -5.08 -2.08 8.24
C VAL A 87 -5.66 -0.68 8.07
N ALA A 88 -4.95 0.35 8.55
CA ALA A 88 -5.40 1.74 8.42
C ALA A 88 -5.51 2.18 6.96
N ILE A 89 -4.47 1.95 6.15
CA ILE A 89 -4.53 2.27 4.70
C ILE A 89 -5.59 1.42 4.02
N LYS A 90 -5.71 0.13 4.39
CA LYS A 90 -6.73 -0.76 3.81
C LYS A 90 -8.15 -0.22 4.04
N ASP A 91 -8.44 0.25 5.25
CA ASP A 91 -9.76 0.76 5.61
C ASP A 91 -10.05 2.09 4.92
N VAL A 92 -9.05 2.98 4.81
CA VAL A 92 -9.18 4.23 4.04
C VAL A 92 -9.43 3.94 2.56
N VAL A 93 -8.67 3.02 1.95
CA VAL A 93 -8.87 2.61 0.56
C VAL A 93 -10.27 2.04 0.36
N ARG A 94 -10.76 1.22 1.29
CA ARG A 94 -12.14 0.70 1.24
C ARG A 94 -13.15 1.84 1.21
N LEU A 95 -13.06 2.78 2.15
CA LEU A 95 -13.97 3.93 2.20
C LEU A 95 -13.91 4.78 0.94
N ALA A 96 -12.70 5.05 0.44
CA ALA A 96 -12.49 5.81 -0.79
C ALA A 96 -13.15 5.15 -2.01
N VAL A 97 -12.96 3.83 -2.16
CA VAL A 97 -13.56 3.05 -3.26
C VAL A 97 -15.08 2.96 -3.11
N ASP A 98 -15.60 2.76 -1.90
CA ASP A 98 -17.04 2.67 -1.67
C ASP A 98 -17.73 4.03 -1.98
N SER A 99 -17.13 5.16 -1.60
CA SER A 99 -17.65 6.50 -1.95
C SER A 99 -17.55 6.84 -3.45
N LEU A 100 -16.51 6.33 -4.14
CA LEU A 100 -16.38 6.45 -5.60
C LEU A 100 -17.53 5.73 -6.34
N VAL A 101 -18.00 4.61 -5.80
CA VAL A 101 -19.10 3.83 -6.38
C VAL A 101 -20.43 4.55 -6.19
N GLU A 102 -20.66 5.14 -5.01
CA GLU A 102 -21.89 5.85 -4.66
C GLU A 102 -22.10 7.15 -5.48
N THR A 103 -21.02 7.80 -5.91
CA THR A 103 -21.07 9.09 -6.63
C THR A 103 -21.33 8.97 -8.15
N ASN A 104 -21.48 7.75 -8.68
CA ASN A 104 -21.86 7.48 -10.07
C ASN A 104 -21.02 8.24 -11.13
N CYS A 105 -19.71 8.40 -10.89
CA CYS A 105 -18.80 8.94 -11.90
C CYS A 105 -18.68 7.95 -13.06
N ARG A 106 -19.24 8.33 -14.22
CA ARG A 106 -19.31 7.53 -15.45
C ARG A 106 -17.95 7.17 -16.08
N GLU A 107 -16.84 7.65 -15.52
CA GLU A 107 -15.49 7.45 -16.05
C GLU A 107 -14.78 6.19 -15.53
N TYR A 108 -15.23 5.59 -14.42
CA TYR A 108 -14.62 4.37 -13.89
C TYR A 108 -15.66 3.24 -13.80
N ASN A 109 -15.34 2.06 -14.31
CA ASN A 109 -16.17 0.86 -14.12
C ASN A 109 -16.03 0.42 -12.66
N SER A 110 -16.79 1.05 -11.77
CA SER A 110 -16.74 0.86 -10.32
C SER A 110 -16.89 -0.61 -9.90
N ALA A 111 -17.65 -1.38 -10.69
CA ALA A 111 -17.77 -2.82 -10.55
C ALA A 111 -16.46 -3.58 -10.76
N GLU A 112 -15.60 -3.12 -11.67
CA GLU A 112 -14.31 -3.74 -11.99
C GLU A 112 -13.27 -3.49 -10.89
N LEU A 113 -13.25 -2.27 -10.31
CA LEU A 113 -12.43 -1.98 -9.12
C LEU A 113 -12.81 -2.84 -7.93
N ILE A 114 -14.11 -2.96 -7.65
CA ILE A 114 -14.59 -3.79 -6.54
C ILE A 114 -14.21 -5.25 -6.78
N LYS A 115 -14.41 -5.77 -7.99
CA LYS A 115 -14.02 -7.14 -8.35
C LYS A 115 -12.53 -7.37 -8.16
N LEU A 116 -11.69 -6.47 -8.67
CA LEU A 116 -10.24 -6.54 -8.51
C LEU A 116 -9.83 -6.49 -7.03
N ARG A 117 -10.40 -5.56 -6.25
CA ARG A 117 -10.17 -5.44 -4.81
C ARG A 117 -10.48 -6.73 -4.07
N ASN A 118 -11.67 -7.29 -4.31
CA ASN A 118 -12.14 -8.50 -3.64
C ASN A 118 -11.28 -9.70 -4.01
N HIS A 119 -10.98 -9.89 -5.30
CA HIS A 119 -10.10 -10.98 -5.74
C HIS A 119 -8.72 -10.90 -5.07
N MET A 120 -8.10 -9.71 -5.01
CA MET A 120 -6.79 -9.54 -4.37
C MET A 120 -6.86 -9.76 -2.84
N LEU A 121 -7.98 -9.40 -2.19
CA LEU A 121 -8.22 -9.68 -0.78
C LEU A 121 -8.36 -11.19 -0.53
N ASP A 122 -9.09 -11.90 -1.38
CA ASP A 122 -9.27 -13.35 -1.28
C ASP A 122 -7.95 -14.10 -1.49
N GLU A 123 -7.13 -13.68 -2.47
CA GLU A 123 -5.76 -14.19 -2.67
C GLU A 123 -4.93 -14.01 -1.39
N TYR A 124 -4.91 -12.81 -0.83
CA TYR A 124 -4.18 -12.54 0.42
C TYR A 124 -4.71 -13.36 1.60
N ASN A 125 -6.03 -13.45 1.78
CA ASN A 125 -6.64 -14.19 2.88
C ASN A 125 -6.38 -15.70 2.77
N SER A 126 -6.40 -16.25 1.55
CA SER A 126 -6.00 -17.62 1.27
C SER A 126 -4.53 -17.86 1.64
N ASP A 127 -3.63 -16.95 1.26
CA ASP A 127 -2.22 -17.05 1.63
C ASP A 127 -1.99 -16.99 3.15
N VAL A 128 -2.74 -16.13 3.85
CA VAL A 128 -2.73 -16.07 5.32
C VAL A 128 -3.22 -17.39 5.93
N ALA A 129 -4.36 -17.89 5.47
CA ALA A 129 -4.98 -19.10 6.00
C ALA A 129 -4.10 -20.34 5.80
N ASN A 130 -3.39 -20.40 4.66
CA ASN A 130 -2.47 -21.49 4.34
C ASN A 130 -1.06 -21.27 4.93
N GLY A 131 -0.81 -20.16 5.63
CA GLY A 131 0.51 -19.85 6.18
C GLY A 131 1.59 -19.62 5.13
N GLN A 132 1.21 -19.31 3.89
CA GLN A 132 2.10 -19.27 2.72
C GLN A 132 2.40 -17.85 2.22
N LEU A 133 2.26 -16.85 3.10
CA LEU A 133 2.48 -15.44 2.73
C LEU A 133 3.83 -15.26 2.04
N TYR A 134 3.80 -14.57 0.90
CA TYR A 134 4.97 -14.39 0.05
C TYR A 134 5.62 -15.71 -0.41
N GLY A 135 4.88 -16.81 -0.53
CA GLY A 135 5.42 -18.11 -0.94
C GLY A 135 6.58 -18.56 -0.05
N ASN A 136 6.49 -18.31 1.26
CA ASN A 136 7.49 -18.67 2.26
C ASN A 136 8.86 -18.01 2.08
N LEU A 137 8.94 -16.95 1.25
CA LEU A 137 10.19 -16.23 1.00
C LEU A 137 10.86 -15.71 2.28
N PHE A 138 10.10 -15.48 3.36
CA PHE A 138 10.62 -14.94 4.62
C PHE A 138 10.74 -15.98 5.74
N GLU A 139 10.44 -17.25 5.47
CA GLU A 139 10.72 -18.33 6.42
C GLU A 139 12.22 -18.55 6.51
N ARG A 140 12.75 -18.67 7.74
CA ARG A 140 14.15 -19.04 7.94
C ARG A 140 14.32 -20.48 7.46
N ARG A 141 14.96 -20.69 6.31
CA ARG A 141 15.58 -21.99 6.02
C ARG A 141 16.57 -22.28 7.16
N GLN A 142 16.25 -23.21 8.05
CA GLN A 142 17.19 -23.78 9.02
C GLN A 142 18.22 -24.72 8.35
N PHE A 143 18.49 -24.56 7.05
CA PHE A 143 19.41 -25.42 6.30
C PHE A 143 20.78 -24.75 6.15
N PHE A 144 21.50 -24.59 7.26
CA PHE A 144 22.97 -24.56 7.34
C PHE A 144 23.38 -24.93 8.77
N LYS A 145 23.14 -26.19 9.15
CA LYS A 145 23.90 -26.89 10.20
C LYS A 145 24.33 -28.25 9.65
N SER A 146 25.28 -28.26 8.73
CA SER A 146 26.21 -29.36 8.56
C SER A 146 27.42 -28.86 7.77
N HIS A 147 28.61 -29.30 8.21
CA HIS A 147 29.94 -28.98 7.67
C HIS A 147 30.59 -27.67 8.12
N TYR A 148 30.76 -27.50 9.42
CA TYR A 148 31.99 -26.92 9.97
C TYR A 148 32.27 -27.51 11.35
N TYR A 149 32.87 -28.69 11.35
CA TYR A 149 33.85 -29.26 12.29
C TYR A 149 34.36 -30.50 11.51
N GLY A 150 35.62 -30.59 11.07
CA GLY A 150 36.83 -30.23 11.81
C GLY A 150 37.23 -31.45 12.60
#